data_AF-A0A0K1Q131-F1
#
_entry.id   AF-A0A0K1Q131-F1
#
_cell.length_a   1.000
_cell.length_b   1.000
_cell.length_c   1.000
_cell.angle_alpha   90.00
_cell.angle_beta   90.00
_cell.angle_gamma   90.00
#
_symmetry.space_group_name_H-M   'P 1'
#
loop_
_entity.id
_entity.type
_entity.pdbx_description
1 polymer ?
#
loop_
_entity_poly.entity_id
_entity_poly.type
_entity_poly.pdbx_seq_one_letter_code
_entity_poly.pdbx_strand_id
1 'polypeptide(L)'
;MVSTGADSTSSISPFGAVEAPIEVGAFYASDGDGPERTKLTTVLDAIDAAIGRGVRVRLLADAGFAVTYPTTLARLEKSGAEVRKELR
;
A
#
# COMPACT_ATOMS: atom_id res chain seq x y z
N MET A 1 -34.85 21.01 -9.91
CA MET A 1 -33.44 20.91 -10.30
C MET A 1 -32.62 21.10 -9.04
N VAL A 2 -32.38 20.02 -8.29
CA VAL A 2 -31.59 20.07 -7.05
C VAL A 2 -30.20 19.57 -7.40
N SER A 3 -29.24 20.48 -7.34
CA SER A 3 -27.82 20.16 -7.35
C SER A 3 -27.51 19.48 -6.02
N THR A 4 -27.42 18.16 -6.00
CA THR A 4 -26.82 17.43 -4.88
C THR A 4 -25.32 17.59 -4.97
N GLY A 5 -24.80 18.59 -4.24
CA GLY A 5 -23.39 18.65 -3.90
C GLY A 5 -23.01 17.41 -3.11
N ALA A 6 -22.25 16.52 -3.74
CA ALA A 6 -21.39 15.60 -3.03
C ALA A 6 -20.08 16.33 -2.82
N ASP A 7 -19.90 16.93 -1.64
CA ASP A 7 -18.58 17.25 -1.12
C ASP A 7 -17.94 15.90 -0.74
N SER A 8 -17.44 15.19 -1.75
CA SER A 8 -16.62 14.01 -1.54
C SER A 8 -15.27 14.54 -1.07
N THR A 9 -15.06 14.53 0.25
CA THR A 9 -13.77 14.71 0.92
C THR A 9 -12.64 14.37 -0.04
N SER A 10 -11.96 15.39 -0.54
CA SER A 10 -10.85 15.21 -1.49
C SER A 10 -9.87 14.26 -0.83
N SER A 11 -9.87 12.99 -1.24
CA SER A 11 -9.04 11.95 -0.65
C SER A 11 -7.61 12.31 -0.99
N ILE A 12 -6.93 13.02 -0.08
CA ILE A 12 -5.51 13.33 -0.19
C ILE A 12 -4.81 11.98 -0.31
N SER A 13 -4.18 11.74 -1.46
CA SER A 13 -3.35 10.55 -1.65
C SER A 13 -2.24 10.59 -0.61
N PRO A 14 -2.08 9.57 0.25
CA PRO A 14 -1.13 9.59 1.35
C PRO A 14 0.32 9.78 0.89
N PHE A 15 0.60 9.50 -0.40
CA PHE A 15 1.93 9.65 -1.00
C PHE A 15 1.91 10.52 -2.28
N GLY A 16 0.91 11.37 -2.47
CA GLY A 16 0.70 12.10 -3.74
C GLY A 16 1.85 13.02 -4.16
N ALA A 17 2.47 13.72 -3.21
CA ALA A 17 3.58 14.66 -3.45
C ALA A 17 4.94 14.15 -2.96
N VAL A 18 5.03 12.89 -2.53
CA VAL A 18 6.25 12.33 -1.95
C VAL A 18 7.26 12.04 -3.07
N GLU A 19 8.47 12.59 -2.90
CA GLU A 19 9.65 12.35 -3.75
C GLU A 19 10.77 11.59 -3.02
N ALA A 20 10.80 11.67 -1.69
CA ALA A 20 11.76 10.94 -0.85
C ALA A 20 11.40 9.45 -0.74
N PRO A 21 12.38 8.56 -0.44
CA PRO A 21 12.09 7.15 -0.22
C PRO A 21 11.04 6.91 0.87
N ILE A 22 10.18 5.92 0.66
CA ILE A 22 9.17 5.48 1.62
C ILE A 22 9.68 4.22 2.30
N GLU A 23 9.70 4.23 3.63
CA GLU A 23 10.05 3.08 4.44
C GLU A 23 8.88 2.70 5.34
N VAL A 24 8.45 1.44 5.27
CA VAL A 24 7.33 0.91 6.04
C VAL A 24 7.80 -0.28 6.86
N GLY A 25 7.51 -0.25 8.15
CA GLY A 25 7.61 -1.43 9.02
C GLY A 25 6.23 -1.86 9.45
N ALA A 26 5.84 -3.10 9.13
CA ALA A 26 4.56 -3.66 9.51
C ALA A 26 4.76 -5.07 10.09
N PHE A 27 3.95 -5.46 11.08
CA PHE A 27 4.00 -6.84 11.57
C PHE A 27 3.39 -7.80 10.53
N TYR A 28 2.25 -7.41 9.94
CA TYR A 28 1.62 -8.11 8.83
C TYR A 28 0.96 -7.11 7.87
N ALA A 29 0.70 -7.54 6.63
CA ALA A 29 -0.06 -6.77 5.64
C ALA A 29 -1.06 -7.69 4.95
N SER A 30 -2.36 -7.40 5.11
CA SER A 30 -3.43 -8.15 4.48
C SER A 30 -4.52 -7.18 4.01
N ASP A 31 -4.75 -7.15 2.70
CA ASP A 31 -5.82 -6.36 2.08
C ASP A 31 -7.07 -7.23 1.80
N GLY A 32 -7.20 -8.36 2.51
CA GLY A 32 -8.18 -9.39 2.22
C GLY A 32 -7.83 -10.26 1.00
N ASP A 33 -8.51 -11.40 0.87
CA ASP A 33 -8.33 -12.36 -0.24
C ASP A 33 -9.52 -12.33 -1.24
N GLY A 34 -10.48 -11.43 -1.02
CA GLY A 34 -11.67 -11.25 -1.86
C GLY A 34 -11.54 -10.07 -2.84
N PRO A 35 -12.51 -9.89 -3.75
CA PRO A 35 -12.52 -8.79 -4.72
C PRO A 35 -12.85 -7.42 -4.08
N GLU A 36 -13.14 -7.39 -2.78
CA GLU A 36 -13.56 -6.20 -2.06
C GLU A 36 -12.38 -5.26 -1.79
N ARG A 37 -12.56 -3.98 -2.11
CA ARG A 37 -11.57 -2.95 -1.77
C ARG A 37 -11.65 -2.62 -0.29
N THR A 38 -10.52 -2.63 0.40
CA THR A 38 -10.42 -2.18 1.79
C THR A 38 -9.78 -0.78 1.86
N LYS A 39 -9.68 -0.23 3.08
CA LYS A 39 -8.93 1.00 3.31
C LYS A 39 -7.44 0.82 2.98
N LEU A 40 -6.89 -0.38 3.17
CA LEU A 40 -5.50 -0.68 2.83
C LEU A 40 -5.29 -0.63 1.32
N THR A 41 -6.28 -1.03 0.49
CA THR A 41 -6.21 -0.91 -0.98
C THR A 41 -5.85 0.52 -1.40
N THR A 42 -6.46 1.54 -0.80
CA THR A 42 -6.14 2.95 -1.11
C THR A 42 -4.70 3.32 -0.79
N VAL A 43 -4.14 2.78 0.29
CA VAL A 43 -2.73 2.99 0.67
C VAL A 43 -1.80 2.27 -0.31
N LEU A 44 -2.13 1.02 -0.68
CA LEU A 44 -1.36 0.24 -1.64
C LEU A 44 -1.36 0.89 -3.03
N ASP A 45 -2.50 1.39 -3.50
CA ASP A 45 -2.60 2.14 -4.76
C ASP A 45 -1.73 3.40 -4.75
N ALA A 46 -1.67 4.10 -3.62
CA ALA A 46 -0.82 5.28 -3.48
C ALA A 46 0.67 4.93 -3.46
N ILE A 47 1.04 3.77 -2.87
CA ILE A 47 2.40 3.24 -2.92
C ILE A 47 2.77 2.85 -4.36
N ASP A 48 1.88 2.12 -5.07
CA ASP A 48 2.07 1.75 -6.47
C ASP A 48 2.27 3.00 -7.34
N ALA A 49 1.48 4.04 -7.13
CA ALA A 49 1.62 5.31 -7.83
C ALA A 49 2.95 6.02 -7.48
N ALA A 50 3.44 5.93 -6.24
CA ALA A 50 4.73 6.49 -5.86
C ALA A 50 5.89 5.74 -6.53
N ILE A 51 5.84 4.41 -6.56
CA ILE A 51 6.83 3.58 -7.26
C ILE A 51 6.83 3.91 -8.76
N GLY A 52 5.66 4.08 -9.38
CA GLY A 52 5.53 4.51 -10.77
C GLY A 52 6.16 5.87 -11.09
N ARG A 53 6.31 6.75 -10.08
CA ARG A 53 7.05 8.02 -10.19
C ARG A 53 8.57 7.88 -9.94
N GLY A 54 9.05 6.69 -9.62
CA GLY A 54 10.46 6.42 -9.29
C GLY A 54 10.81 6.53 -7.81
N VAL A 55 9.82 6.66 -6.93
CA VAL A 55 10.07 6.67 -5.48
C VAL A 55 10.49 5.28 -5.03
N ARG A 56 11.62 5.17 -4.34
CA ARG A 56 12.07 3.90 -3.73
C ARG A 56 11.19 3.56 -2.53
N VAL A 57 10.73 2.32 -2.46
CA VAL A 57 9.92 1.82 -1.35
C VAL A 57 10.60 0.61 -0.73
N ARG A 58 10.78 0.62 0.58
CA ARG A 58 11.23 -0.55 1.37
C ARG A 58 10.17 -0.92 2.39
N LEU A 59 9.77 -2.19 2.42
CA LEU A 59 8.84 -2.75 3.39
C LEU A 59 9.54 -3.84 4.20
N LEU A 60 9.50 -3.71 5.52
CA LEU A 60 9.90 -4.76 6.46
C LEU A 60 8.65 -5.41 7.07
N ALA A 61 8.54 -6.72 6.94
CA ALA A 61 7.44 -7.53 7.46
C ALA A 61 7.95 -8.73 8.28
N ASP A 62 7.11 -9.22 9.20
CA ASP A 62 7.39 -10.46 9.93
C ASP A 62 7.37 -11.66 8.98
N ALA A 63 8.39 -12.52 9.07
CA ALA A 63 8.51 -13.68 8.20
C ALA A 63 7.43 -14.75 8.43
N GLY A 64 6.95 -14.91 9.66
CA GLY A 64 5.88 -15.87 9.98
C GLY A 64 4.56 -15.44 9.35
N PHE A 65 4.19 -14.17 9.50
CA PHE A 65 2.96 -13.63 8.90
C PHE A 65 3.04 -13.47 7.38
N ALA A 66 4.23 -13.32 6.81
CA ALA A 66 4.40 -13.34 5.36
C ALA A 66 3.97 -14.68 4.72
N VAL A 67 4.04 -15.79 5.47
CA VAL A 67 3.51 -17.09 5.01
C VAL A 67 1.98 -17.10 5.05
N THR A 68 1.38 -16.53 6.08
CA THR A 68 -0.08 -16.48 6.25
C THR A 68 -0.75 -15.52 5.28
N TYR A 69 -0.13 -14.36 5.02
CA TYR A 69 -0.69 -13.28 4.19
C TYR A 69 0.28 -12.86 3.07
N PRO A 70 0.54 -13.74 2.09
CA PRO A 70 1.57 -13.48 1.08
C PRO A 70 1.11 -12.46 0.03
N THR A 71 -0.19 -12.36 -0.23
CA THR A 71 -0.76 -11.67 -1.40
C THR A 71 -0.39 -10.19 -1.45
N THR A 72 -0.57 -9.47 -0.34
CA THR A 72 -0.26 -8.03 -0.27
C THR A 72 1.22 -7.75 -0.44
N LEU A 73 2.09 -8.60 0.15
CA LEU A 73 3.54 -8.48 -0.01
C LEU A 73 3.96 -8.76 -1.45
N ALA A 74 3.43 -9.82 -2.07
CA ALA A 74 3.72 -10.18 -3.46
C ALA A 74 3.25 -9.10 -4.44
N ARG A 75 2.12 -8.44 -4.17
CA ARG A 75 1.66 -7.28 -4.93
C ARG A 75 2.72 -6.16 -4.90
N LEU A 76 3.19 -5.78 -3.72
CA LEU A 76 4.16 -4.70 -3.56
C LEU A 76 5.52 -5.04 -4.17
N GLU A 77 6.00 -6.29 -4.01
CA GLU A 77 7.20 -6.80 -4.68
C GLU A 77 7.06 -6.67 -6.20
N LYS A 78 5.91 -7.10 -6.75
CA LYS A 78 5.63 -7.01 -8.19
C LYS A 78 5.58 -5.56 -8.68
N SER A 79 5.09 -4.62 -7.87
CA SER A 79 5.09 -3.20 -8.20
C SER A 79 6.49 -2.57 -8.15
N GLY A 80 7.47 -3.21 -7.51
CA GLY A 80 8.86 -2.74 -7.44
C GLY A 80 9.34 -2.33 -6.04
N ALA A 81 8.58 -2.61 -4.99
CA ALA A 81 9.05 -2.39 -3.62
C ALA A 81 10.10 -3.43 -3.21
N GLU A 82 11.10 -3.00 -2.43
CA GLU A 82 12.02 -3.91 -1.74
C GLU A 82 11.32 -4.46 -0.48
N VAL A 83 10.86 -5.70 -0.54
CA VAL A 83 10.22 -6.35 0.62
C VAL A 83 11.21 -7.27 1.33
N ARG A 84 11.41 -7.02 2.62
CA ARG A 84 12.20 -7.86 3.52
C ARG A 84 11.29 -8.55 4.52
N LYS A 85 11.47 -9.86 4.64
CA LYS A 85 10.72 -10.75 5.54
C LYS A 85 11.69 -11.23 6.60
N GLU A 86 11.61 -10.68 7.81
CA GLU A 86 12.55 -10.97 8.89
C GLU A 86 11.79 -11.53 10.11
N LEU A 87 12.37 -12.51 10.80
CA LEU A 87 11.89 -12.93 12.11
C LEU A 87 12.38 -11.89 13.11
N ARG A 88 11.46 -11.13 13.71
CA ARG A 88 11.79 -10.19 14.80
C ARG A 88 11.73 -10.85 16.16
#